data_AF-A0A2L2Z9C6-F1
#
_entry.id   AF-A0A2L2Z9C6-F1
#
_cell.length_a   1.000
_cell.length_b   1.000
_cell.length_c   1.000
_cell.angle_alpha   90.00
_cell.angle_beta   90.00
_cell.angle_gamma   90.00
#
_symmetry.space_group_name_H-M   'P 1'
#
loop_
_entity.id
_entity.type
_entity.pdbx_description
1 polymer ?
#
loop_
_entity_poly.entity_id
_entity_poly.type
_entity_poly.pdbx_seq_one_letter_code
_entity_poly.pdbx_strand_id
1 'polypeptide(L)' 'ARDILELGALWSIKHHNIPDFERYMAQLNCYFLDYSNDFLEAASNYHVLGLILLCLLAHNRVAEFHTELELLPAKEIQ' A
#
# COMPACT_ATOMS: atom_id res chain seq x y z
N ALA A 1 4.59 13.12 4.06
CA ALA A 1 4.22 13.19 2.62
C ALA A 1 3.44 11.95 2.19
N ARG A 2 3.92 10.76 2.55
CA ARG A 2 3.25 9.47 2.37
C ARG A 2 1.78 9.45 2.82
N ASP A 3 1.47 9.89 4.04
CA ASP A 3 0.09 9.90 4.57
C ASP A 3 -0.91 10.66 3.68
N ILE A 4 -0.46 11.72 3.00
CA ILE A 4 -1.29 12.51 2.08
C ILE A 4 -1.58 11.71 0.80
N LEU A 5 -0.62 10.92 0.32
CA LEU A 5 -0.79 10.05 -0.84
C LEU A 5 -1.75 8.89 -0.53
N GLU A 6 -1.63 8.30 0.66
CA GLU A 6 -2.53 7.25 1.13
C GLU A 6 -3.96 7.77 1.29
N LEU A 7 -4.11 8.94 1.91
CA LEU A 7 -5.41 9.61 2.05
C LEU A 7 -5.99 9.97 0.67
N GLY A 8 -5.15 10.41 -0.27
CA GLY A 8 -5.54 10.69 -1.65
C GLY A 8 -5.99 9.44 -2.41
N ALA A 9 -5.30 8.32 -2.23
CA ALA A 9 -5.69 7.03 -2.79
C ALA A 9 -7.04 6.56 -2.23
N LEU A 10 -7.22 6.62 -0.90
CA LEU A 10 -8.48 6.32 -0.21
C LEU A 10 -9.64 7.18 -0.71
N TRP A 11 -9.40 8.48 -0.85
CA TRP A 11 -10.39 9.43 -1.33
C TRP A 11 -10.77 9.14 -2.79
N SER A 12 -9.80 8.77 -3.62
CA SER A 12 -10.01 8.38 -5.02
C SER A 12 -10.85 7.11 -5.13
N ILE A 13 -10.60 6.09 -4.28
CA ILE A 13 -11.44 4.89 -4.18
C ILE A 13 -12.87 5.27 -3.80
N LYS A 14 -13.05 6.11 -2.77
CA LYS A 14 -14.37 6.55 -2.30
C LYS A 14 -15.19 7.28 -3.38
N HIS A 15 -14.51 7.97 -4.30
CA HIS A 15 -15.13 8.68 -5.43
C HIS A 15 -15.12 7.86 -6.73
N HIS A 16 -14.72 6.59 -6.69
CA HIS A 16 -14.59 5.71 -7.86
C HIS A 16 -13.73 6.29 -8.98
N ASN A 17 -12.75 7.12 -8.62
CA ASN A 17 -11.86 7.79 -9.56
C ASN A 17 -10.58 6.96 -9.74
N ILE A 18 -10.65 5.99 -10.66
CA ILE A 18 -9.57 5.04 -10.96
C ILE A 18 -8.28 5.75 -11.46
N PRO A 19 -8.34 6.76 -12.35
CA PRO A 19 -7.12 7.45 -12.80
C PRO A 19 -6.34 8.15 -11.68
N ASP A 20 -7.04 8.85 -10.78
CA ASP A 20 -6.38 9.49 -9.63
C ASP A 20 -5.82 8.43 -8.67
N PHE A 21 -6.55 7.33 -8.48
CA PHE A 21 -6.10 6.21 -7.68
C PHE A 21 -4.78 5.61 -8.21
N GLU A 22 -4.71 5.31 -9.51
CA GLU A 22 -3.49 4.78 -10.14
C GLU A 22 -2.31 5.74 -10.00
N ARG A 23 -2.55 7.05 -10.11
CA ARG A 23 -1.51 8.06 -9.90
C ARG A 23 -0.97 8.03 -8.47
N TYR A 24 -1.85 8.00 -7.47
CA TYR A 24 -1.43 7.92 -6.08
C TYR A 24 -0.70 6.61 -5.78
N MET A 25 -1.14 5.48 -6.36
CA MET A 25 -0.44 4.20 -6.22
C MET A 25 0.94 4.19 -6.86
N ALA A 26 1.11 4.79 -8.05
CA ALA A 26 2.44 4.90 -8.66
C ALA A 26 3.42 5.69 -7.79
N GLN A 27 2.94 6.76 -7.15
CA GLN A 27 3.75 7.56 -6.22
C GLN A 27 4.05 6.79 -4.94
N LEU A 28 3.07 6.06 -4.40
CA LEU A 28 3.25 5.21 -3.23
C LEU A 28 4.26 4.10 -3.49
N ASN A 29 4.21 3.43 -4.65
CA ASN A 29 5.15 2.37 -5.02
C ASN A 29 6.63 2.81 -4.94
N CYS A 30 6.93 4.06 -5.31
CA CYS A 30 8.29 4.60 -5.15
C CYS A 30 8.70 4.69 -3.68
N TYR A 31 7.78 5.06 -2.79
CA TYR A 31 8.05 5.07 -1.35
C TYR A 31 8.25 3.65 -0.80
N PHE A 32 7.54 2.64 -1.30
CA PHE A 32 7.70 1.25 -0.86
C PHE A 32 9.06 0.65 -1.23
N LEU A 33 9.50 0.89 -2.47
CA LEU A 33 10.82 0.47 -2.96
C LEU A 33 11.98 1.12 -2.19
N ASP A 34 11.83 2.38 -1.78
CA ASP A 34 12.90 3.11 -1.11
C ASP A 34 12.93 2.88 0.42
N TYR A 35 11.79 2.57 1.06
CA TYR A 35 11.67 2.45 2.52
C TYR A 35 11.63 1.02 3.09
N SER A 36 11.92 0.00 2.27
CA SER A 36 11.77 -1.42 2.67
C SER A 36 12.53 -1.82 3.96
N ASN A 37 13.54 -1.05 4.38
CA ASN A 37 14.28 -1.30 5.63
C ASN A 37 13.72 -0.58 6.89
N ASP A 38 13.03 0.56 6.75
CA ASP A 38 12.56 1.38 7.90
C ASP A 38 11.03 1.32 8.07
N PHE A 39 10.32 0.65 7.16
CA PHE A 39 8.87 0.66 7.03
C PHE A 39 8.09 0.11 8.24
N LEU A 40 8.76 -0.65 9.11
CA LEU A 40 8.08 -1.60 10.00
C LEU A 40 7.95 -1.18 11.46
N GLU A 41 8.47 -0.01 11.84
CA GLU A 41 8.48 0.38 13.26
C GLU A 41 7.18 1.00 13.78
N ALA A 42 6.22 1.40 12.92
CA ALA A 42 5.03 2.11 13.36
C ALA A 42 3.72 1.31 13.15
N ALA A 43 2.99 1.04 14.24
CA ALA A 43 1.70 0.35 14.25
C ALA A 43 0.60 0.97 13.34
N SER A 44 0.76 2.23 12.93
CA SER A 44 -0.11 2.89 11.94
C SER A 44 0.06 2.32 10.53
N ASN A 45 1.19 1.69 10.23
CA ASN A 45 1.54 1.22 8.89
C ASN A 45 0.73 -0.02 8.49
N TYR A 46 0.20 -0.81 9.44
CA TYR A 46 -0.57 -2.02 9.12
C TYR A 46 -1.94 -1.73 8.53
N HIS A 47 -2.62 -0.68 8.96
CA HIS A 47 -3.90 -0.28 8.38
C HIS A 47 -3.75 0.13 6.92
N VAL A 48 -2.69 0.88 6.62
CA VAL A 48 -2.36 1.30 5.27
C VAL A 48 -1.97 0.09 4.44
N LEU A 49 -1.11 -0.78 4.98
CA LEU A 49 -0.63 -1.95 4.27
C LEU A 49 -1.79 -2.89 3.91
N GLY A 50 -2.71 -3.15 4.83
CA GLY A 50 -3.92 -3.92 4.54
C GLY A 50 -4.73 -3.32 3.39
N LEU A 51 -4.77 -1.99 3.29
CA LEU A 51 -5.45 -1.28 2.23
C LEU A 51 -4.75 -1.42 0.87
N ILE A 52 -3.43 -1.42 0.87
CA ILE A 52 -2.60 -1.65 -0.32
C ILE A 52 -2.76 -3.10 -0.79
N LEU A 53 -2.72 -4.06 0.13
CA LEU A 53 -2.95 -5.48 -0.18
C LEU A 53 -4.35 -5.69 -0.80
N LEU A 54 -5.39 -5.04 -0.26
CA LEU A 54 -6.73 -5.05 -0.84
C LEU A 54 -6.77 -4.41 -2.23
N CYS A 55 -6.03 -3.32 -2.45
CA CYS A 55 -5.89 -2.73 -3.77
C CYS A 55 -5.22 -3.69 -4.77
N LEU A 56 -4.11 -4.32 -4.39
CA LEU A 56 -3.38 -5.23 -5.25
C LEU A 56 -4.26 -6.42 -5.66
N LEU A 57 -5.08 -6.94 -4.73
CA LEU A 57 -6.11 -7.93 -5.03
C LEU A 57 -7.18 -7.40 -6.00
N ALA A 58 -7.68 -6.17 -5.79
CA ALA A 58 -8.68 -5.57 -6.67
C ALA A 58 -8.18 -5.37 -8.11
N HIS A 59 -6.88 -5.18 -8.31
CA HIS A 59 -6.24 -5.04 -9.64
C HIS A 59 -5.69 -6.37 -10.17
N ASN A 60 -5.94 -7.49 -9.47
CA ASN A 60 -5.45 -8.81 -9.83
C ASN A 60 -3.91 -8.89 -9.92
N ARG A 61 -3.20 -8.02 -9.19
CA ARG A 61 -1.72 -7.95 -9.13
C ARG A 61 -1.20 -8.87 -8.03
N VAL A 62 -1.47 -10.16 -8.18
CA VAL A 62 -1.20 -11.19 -7.16
C VAL A 62 0.30 -11.38 -6.90
N ALA A 63 1.16 -11.19 -7.91
CA ALA A 63 2.61 -11.27 -7.73
C ALA A 63 3.13 -10.21 -6.75
N GLU A 64 2.70 -8.97 -6.93
CA GLU A 64 3.08 -7.85 -6.05
C GLU A 64 2.45 -7.95 -4.68
N PHE A 65 1.23 -8.51 -4.60
CA PHE A 65 0.61 -8.87 -3.33
C PHE A 65 1.52 -9.79 -2.51
N HIS A 66 2.08 -10.84 -3.13
CA HIS A 66 2.98 -11.77 -2.44
C HIS A 66 4.31 -11.12 -2.07
N THR A 67 4.86 -10.23 -2.92
CA THR A 67 6.08 -9.46 -2.60
C THR A 67 5.88 -8.55 -1.39
N GLU A 68 4.76 -7.81 -1.34
CA GLU A 68 4.42 -6.95 -0.19
C GLU A 68 4.11 -7.78 1.08
N LEU A 69 3.56 -8.98 0.91
CA LEU A 69 3.32 -9.90 2.03
C LEU A 69 4.63 -10.43 2.64
N GLU A 70 5.67 -10.65 1.83
CA GLU A 70 6.97 -11.13 2.31
C GLU A 70 7.77 -10.06 3.06
N LEU A 71 7.48 -8.77 2.82
CA LEU A 71 8.08 -7.65 3.54
C LEU A 71 7.59 -7.54 4.99
N LEU A 72 6.44 -8.14 5.31
CA LEU A 72 5.90 -8.18 6.66
C LEU A 72 6.69 -9.16 7.55
N PRO A 73 6.93 -8.82 8.83
CA PRO A 73 7.57 -9.70 9.77
C PRO A 73 6.62 -10.87 10.03
N ALA A 74 7.16 -12.09 10.00
CA ALA A 74 6.38 -13.31 10.23
C ALA A 74 5.58 -13.28 11.56
N LYS A 75 6.01 -12.46 12.53
CA LYS A 75 5.38 -12.31 13.84
C LYS A 75 3.98 -11.68 13.81
N GLU A 76 3.61 -11.02 12.71
CA GLU A 76 2.30 -10.38 12.53
C GLU A 76 1.38 -11.10 11.54
N ILE A 77 1.88 -12.10 10.83
CA ILE A 77 1.12 -12.92 9.88
C ILE A 77 0.60 -14.23 10.53
N GLN A 78 1.10 -14.59 11.73
CA GLN A 78 0.78 -15.83 12.43
C GLN A 78 -0.42 -15.72 13.37
#